data_AF-A0A7Y4XUA7-F1
#
_entry.id   AF-A0A7Y4XUA7-F1
#
_cell.length_a   1.000
_cell.length_b   1.000
_cell.length_c   1.000
_cell.angle_alpha   90.00
_cell.angle_beta   90.00
_cell.angle_gamma   90.00
#
_symmetry.space_group_name_H-M   'P 1'
#
loop_
_entity.id
_entity.type
_entity.pdbx_description
1 polymer ?
#
loop_
_entity_poly.entity_id
_entity_poly.type
_entity_poly.pdbx_seq_one_letter_code
_entity_poly.pdbx_strand_id
1 'polypeptide(L)'
;MTVYVGKPEAETLNGSSGDDIFENILGADNLLGGNGSDTFKFLQAPVQGAKIDGGTDNGTSDTAVTPGTSTTTGSTLSAVVNYTQTDMLSIESAMDLSELSFTHIEKIILKDGVNLTMSAEQFEAATNSLEYTSGTTKLNPGLQVEGTVGGSVEKLTIKVDSGADFQLDDATTGYLFKELEVTIEFTDGNVRYDGTAAAEIIQGGSGTEYITPRLGNDIIHAGAGNDLLIGHEGADQLYGEAGDDIFLITRIATKAGGGTFAIAKASDGNAELVAGDIMDGGTGIDELRITAAGTAVSATENTITLTEDNFRNIEKVTLGTTIAKDAQFAAVQDQMAAGAYTAVTTGKDAINVDGSALKAGVTYQGNDGDNKLLGGSGNDTFIGAKGNDTLDGGNGTDTMVLDPDALASLKVFLGKDQHTFLTNASGEHDTFNSIEKVEISGQSIDIGFLAQPAANLQNIGVLSTLLFNQGPGIDALSSLAANAGDAKGLVNNVMSLGVVKSAFDGMSNAQFASTLVNNGLGIADQGAIGFATDYLNTHSRAELVLVGIQYEPIVAHAFGADGLALI
;
A
#
# COMPACT_ATOMS: atom_id res chain seq x y z
N MET A 1 -8.13 21.44 51.63
CA MET A 1 -9.41 20.84 51.25
C MET A 1 -10.58 21.68 51.73
N THR A 2 -10.81 22.75 50.99
CA THR A 2 -12.02 23.57 51.06
C THR A 2 -12.98 23.11 49.97
N VAL A 3 -14.29 23.16 50.22
CA VAL A 3 -15.31 22.84 49.20
C VAL A 3 -16.07 24.11 48.86
N TYR A 4 -16.07 24.48 47.59
CA TYR A 4 -16.81 25.57 47.00
C TYR A 4 -18.00 25.01 46.23
N VAL A 5 -19.19 25.54 46.50
CA VAL A 5 -20.44 25.11 45.87
C VAL A 5 -20.98 26.26 45.05
N GLY A 6 -21.17 26.04 43.75
CA GLY A 6 -21.64 27.07 42.82
C GLY A 6 -23.10 27.47 43.05
N LYS A 7 -23.41 28.71 42.70
CA LYS A 7 -24.78 29.25 42.61
C LYS A 7 -25.28 29.24 41.16
N PRO A 8 -26.61 29.40 40.95
CA PRO A 8 -27.15 29.56 39.61
C PRO A 8 -26.77 30.89 38.92
N GLU A 9 -26.33 31.90 39.69
CA GLU A 9 -25.86 33.16 39.13
C GLU A 9 -24.37 33.08 38.80
N ALA A 10 -23.93 33.75 37.73
CA ALA A 10 -22.52 33.84 37.38
C ALA A 10 -21.71 34.45 38.54
N GLU A 11 -20.72 33.72 39.02
CA GLU A 11 -19.81 34.16 40.08
C GLU A 11 -18.35 33.85 39.77
N THR A 12 -17.46 34.41 40.59
CA THR A 12 -16.04 34.06 40.58
C THR A 12 -15.73 33.34 41.88
N LEU A 13 -15.36 32.07 41.79
CA LEU A 13 -14.94 31.24 42.92
C LEU A 13 -13.42 31.16 42.91
N ASN A 14 -12.80 31.79 43.91
CA ASN A 14 -11.35 31.76 44.09
C ASN A 14 -11.00 30.73 45.16
N GLY A 15 -10.30 29.69 44.75
CA GLY A 15 -9.69 28.73 45.63
C GLY A 15 -8.58 29.37 46.47
N SER A 16 -8.25 28.64 47.52
CA SER A 16 -7.29 29.00 48.55
C SER A 16 -5.94 28.37 48.25
N SER A 17 -5.04 28.34 49.23
CA SER A 17 -3.81 27.54 49.13
C SER A 17 -4.07 26.11 49.63
N GLY A 18 -3.60 25.11 48.89
CA GLY A 18 -3.79 23.69 49.10
C GLY A 18 -5.03 23.16 48.39
N ASP A 19 -5.14 21.83 48.29
CA ASP A 19 -6.16 21.13 47.51
C ASP A 19 -7.59 21.62 47.81
N ASP A 20 -8.32 22.05 46.81
CA ASP A 20 -9.71 22.53 46.90
C ASP A 20 -10.65 21.76 45.97
N ILE A 21 -11.94 21.77 46.28
CA ILE A 21 -12.98 21.11 45.48
C ILE A 21 -14.05 22.12 45.09
N PHE A 22 -14.39 22.15 43.80
CA PHE A 22 -15.51 22.92 43.25
C PHE A 22 -16.61 21.94 42.82
N GLU A 23 -17.81 22.10 43.36
CA GLU A 23 -18.97 21.21 43.13
C GLU A 23 -20.23 22.00 42.77
N ASN A 24 -21.16 21.34 42.06
CA ASN A 24 -22.51 21.86 41.76
C ASN A 24 -22.51 23.26 41.13
N ILE A 25 -21.79 23.38 40.02
CA ILE A 25 -21.52 24.64 39.31
C ILE A 25 -22.64 24.83 38.29
N LEU A 26 -23.48 25.85 38.52
CA LEU A 26 -24.76 26.03 37.82
C LEU A 26 -24.84 27.35 37.05
N GLY A 27 -23.85 28.25 37.21
CA GLY A 27 -23.74 29.53 36.52
C GLY A 27 -22.64 29.54 35.46
N ALA A 28 -22.52 30.66 34.73
CA ALA A 28 -21.38 30.93 33.86
C ALA A 28 -20.20 31.42 34.73
N ASP A 29 -19.66 30.50 35.53
CA ASP A 29 -18.77 30.80 36.63
C ASP A 29 -17.30 30.87 36.19
N ASN A 30 -16.51 31.73 36.83
CA ASN A 30 -15.06 31.72 36.72
C ASN A 30 -14.48 31.00 37.95
N LEU A 31 -13.92 29.82 37.74
CA LEU A 31 -13.38 28.95 38.79
C LEU A 31 -11.86 29.01 38.75
N LEU A 32 -11.25 29.49 39.82
CA LEU A 32 -9.79 29.59 39.93
C LEU A 32 -9.33 28.66 41.06
N GLY A 33 -8.58 27.60 40.76
CA GLY A 33 -8.11 26.61 41.73
C GLY A 33 -7.11 27.21 42.72
N GLY A 34 -6.05 27.82 42.20
CA GLY A 34 -5.06 28.52 43.02
C GLY A 34 -3.75 27.75 43.07
N ASN A 35 -3.27 27.42 44.27
CA ASN A 35 -2.10 26.55 44.44
C ASN A 35 -2.58 25.28 45.11
N GLY A 36 -2.26 24.11 44.59
CA GLY A 36 -2.71 22.85 45.20
C GLY A 36 -2.96 21.80 44.13
N SER A 37 -3.54 20.66 44.53
CA SER A 37 -4.21 19.76 43.59
C SER A 37 -5.72 19.98 43.70
N ASP A 38 -6.28 20.74 42.77
CA ASP A 38 -7.67 21.16 42.82
C ASP A 38 -8.58 20.25 41.98
N THR A 39 -9.84 20.08 42.41
CA THR A 39 -10.81 19.22 41.73
C THR A 39 -12.07 19.97 41.36
N PHE A 40 -12.39 20.03 40.08
CA PHE A 40 -13.60 20.60 39.52
C PHE A 40 -14.58 19.49 39.13
N LYS A 41 -15.66 19.31 39.88
CA LYS A 41 -16.63 18.22 39.67
C LYS A 41 -17.86 18.67 38.90
N PHE A 42 -18.17 17.96 37.82
CA PHE A 42 -19.31 18.21 36.97
C PHE A 42 -20.32 17.05 37.02
N LEU A 43 -21.51 17.35 37.52
CA LEU A 43 -22.69 16.46 37.50
C LEU A 43 -23.68 16.79 36.37
N GLN A 44 -23.43 17.90 35.67
CA GLN A 44 -24.17 18.37 34.51
C GLN A 44 -23.27 19.34 33.72
N ALA A 45 -23.58 19.57 32.45
CA ALA A 45 -22.84 20.53 31.63
C ALA A 45 -22.87 21.93 32.28
N PRO A 46 -21.72 22.63 32.35
CA PRO A 46 -21.67 24.01 32.82
C PRO A 46 -22.45 24.93 31.89
N VAL A 47 -22.88 26.09 32.41
CA VAL A 47 -23.52 27.11 31.57
C VAL A 47 -22.45 27.71 30.64
N GLN A 48 -22.84 27.92 29.37
CA GLN A 48 -21.98 28.54 28.35
C GLN A 48 -21.27 29.80 28.90
N GLY A 49 -19.96 29.86 28.71
CA GLY A 49 -19.12 30.97 29.18
C GLY A 49 -18.47 30.76 30.55
N ALA A 50 -18.71 29.62 31.21
CA ALA A 50 -17.89 29.20 32.35
C ALA A 50 -16.41 29.07 31.97
N LYS A 51 -15.52 29.42 32.90
CA LYS A 51 -14.07 29.35 32.73
C LYS A 51 -13.43 28.68 33.91
N ILE A 52 -12.46 27.82 33.64
CA ILE A 52 -11.73 27.08 34.67
C ILE A 52 -10.25 27.41 34.52
N ASP A 53 -9.60 27.65 35.64
CA ASP A 53 -8.16 27.77 35.71
C ASP A 53 -7.71 26.95 36.92
N GLY A 54 -6.93 25.89 36.71
CA GLY A 54 -6.34 25.14 37.85
C GLY A 54 -5.44 26.05 38.68
N GLY A 55 -4.83 27.06 38.06
CA GLY A 55 -4.04 28.09 38.71
C GLY A 55 -2.57 28.00 38.34
N THR A 56 -1.71 28.60 39.16
CA THR A 56 -0.27 28.66 38.87
C THR A 56 0.55 28.42 40.12
N ASP A 57 1.52 27.51 40.03
CA ASP A 57 2.63 27.49 40.96
C ASP A 57 3.56 28.68 40.72
N ASN A 58 4.07 29.27 41.80
CA ASN A 58 5.00 30.41 41.83
C ASN A 58 6.37 30.13 41.17
N GLY A 59 6.43 29.82 39.86
CA GLY A 59 7.65 29.85 39.05
C GLY A 59 8.53 28.60 39.07
N THR A 60 8.09 27.49 39.66
CA THR A 60 8.59 26.15 39.29
C THR A 60 7.48 25.51 38.49
N SER A 61 7.70 25.14 37.21
CA SER A 61 6.68 24.36 36.50
C SER A 61 6.41 23.07 37.28
N ASP A 62 5.32 22.37 37.02
CA ASP A 62 5.15 20.97 37.41
C ASP A 62 6.31 20.15 36.84
N THR A 63 7.45 20.20 37.53
CA THR A 63 8.72 19.68 37.07
C THR A 63 8.87 18.32 37.69
N ALA A 64 8.56 17.30 36.92
CA ALA A 64 9.57 16.45 36.30
C ALA A 64 8.89 15.23 35.67
N VAL A 65 8.65 15.29 34.36
CA VAL A 65 8.48 14.08 33.56
C VAL A 65 9.86 13.73 33.01
N THR A 66 10.34 12.54 33.33
CA THR A 66 11.41 11.90 32.55
C THR A 66 10.72 10.92 31.61
N PRO A 67 10.53 11.24 30.32
CA PRO A 67 10.20 10.22 29.35
C PRO A 67 11.34 9.20 29.34
N GLY A 68 10.99 7.92 29.15
CA GLY A 68 12.00 6.94 28.79
C GLY A 68 12.59 7.35 27.45
N THR A 69 13.79 7.91 27.45
CA THR A 69 14.54 8.18 26.22
C THR A 69 14.95 6.85 25.59
N SER A 70 14.11 6.27 24.74
CA SER A 70 14.61 5.30 23.75
C SER A 70 14.50 5.92 22.38
N THR A 71 15.60 6.53 21.93
CA THR A 71 15.74 7.07 20.57
C THR A 71 15.93 5.98 19.51
N THR A 72 15.79 4.69 19.85
CA THR A 72 16.15 3.59 18.93
C THR A 72 15.26 2.34 18.96
N THR A 73 14.10 2.33 19.63
CA THR A 73 13.16 1.20 19.56
C THR A 73 11.73 1.68 19.62
N GLY A 74 10.95 1.43 18.56
CA GLY A 74 9.50 1.56 18.61
C GLY A 74 8.87 0.78 19.77
N SER A 75 7.79 1.35 20.29
CA SER A 75 6.65 0.66 20.89
C SER A 75 6.76 -0.11 22.20
N THR A 76 7.36 0.47 23.24
CA THR A 76 6.74 0.37 24.59
C THR A 76 6.98 1.63 25.41
N LEU A 77 6.03 2.56 25.40
CA LEU A 77 5.92 3.53 26.49
C LEU A 77 5.36 2.78 27.71
N SER A 78 6.22 2.55 28.70
CA SER A 78 5.83 2.00 30.02
C SER A 78 5.79 3.10 31.09
N ALA A 79 5.90 4.37 30.70
CA ALA A 79 6.05 5.47 31.62
C ALA A 79 4.67 6.02 32.02
N VAL A 80 4.34 5.88 33.30
CA VAL A 80 3.27 6.66 33.93
C VAL A 80 3.81 8.06 34.17
N VAL A 81 3.15 9.06 33.58
CA VAL A 81 3.37 10.45 33.96
C VAL A 81 2.88 10.64 35.38
N ASN A 82 3.75 11.15 36.26
CA ASN A 82 3.36 11.51 37.61
C ASN A 82 3.57 13.01 37.78
N TYR A 83 2.49 13.72 38.13
CA TYR A 83 2.57 15.12 38.51
C TYR A 83 2.79 15.25 40.02
N THR A 84 3.48 16.30 40.43
CA THR A 84 3.67 16.63 41.86
C THR A 84 2.40 17.19 42.50
N GLN A 85 1.65 17.96 41.73
CA GLN A 85 0.30 18.45 42.02
C GLN A 85 -0.56 18.20 40.77
N THR A 86 -1.86 18.01 40.90
CA THR A 86 -2.72 17.69 39.76
C THR A 86 -4.04 18.42 39.89
N ASP A 87 -4.29 19.33 38.96
CA ASP A 87 -5.60 19.94 38.80
C ASP A 87 -6.46 19.08 37.87
N MET A 88 -7.68 18.82 38.32
CA MET A 88 -8.51 17.75 37.78
C MET A 88 -9.94 18.18 37.48
N LEU A 89 -10.46 17.82 36.31
CA LEU A 89 -11.91 17.73 36.10
C LEU A 89 -12.42 16.32 36.41
N SER A 90 -13.46 16.21 37.24
CA SER A 90 -14.17 14.96 37.49
C SER A 90 -15.54 15.02 36.82
N ILE A 91 -15.75 14.20 35.80
CA ILE A 91 -17.00 14.16 35.02
C ILE A 91 -17.83 12.97 35.49
N GLU A 92 -18.96 13.29 36.13
CA GLU A 92 -19.81 12.30 36.82
C GLU A 92 -21.01 11.86 35.97
N SER A 93 -21.25 12.53 34.83
CA SER A 93 -22.38 12.26 33.94
C SER A 93 -22.03 12.62 32.49
N ALA A 94 -22.66 11.96 31.52
CA ALA A 94 -22.43 12.29 30.10
C ALA A 94 -22.74 13.75 29.77
N MET A 95 -21.82 14.44 29.09
CA MET A 95 -21.97 15.86 28.72
C MET A 95 -21.09 16.27 27.54
N ASP A 96 -21.49 17.36 26.88
CA ASP A 96 -20.69 18.06 25.87
C ASP A 96 -20.02 19.28 26.52
N LEU A 97 -18.69 19.31 26.49
CA LEU A 97 -17.85 20.38 26.99
C LEU A 97 -17.16 21.14 25.86
N SER A 98 -17.54 20.98 24.60
CA SER A 98 -16.86 21.60 23.45
C SER A 98 -16.71 23.13 23.53
N GLU A 99 -17.55 23.81 24.32
CA GLU A 99 -17.50 25.26 24.52
C GLU A 99 -16.88 25.69 25.86
N LEU A 100 -16.47 24.76 26.71
CA LEU A 100 -15.86 25.05 28.00
C LEU A 100 -14.41 25.49 27.82
N SER A 101 -14.06 26.65 28.37
CA SER A 101 -12.67 27.11 28.39
C SER A 101 -12.00 26.70 29.70
N PHE A 102 -10.89 25.99 29.62
CA PHE A 102 -10.06 25.68 30.78
C PHE A 102 -8.56 25.86 30.50
N THR A 103 -7.80 26.22 31.53
CA THR A 103 -6.33 26.35 31.50
C THR A 103 -5.73 25.71 32.75
N HIS A 104 -4.46 25.28 32.65
CA HIS A 104 -3.73 24.65 33.76
C HIS A 104 -4.50 23.47 34.37
N ILE A 105 -4.93 22.55 33.52
CA ILE A 105 -5.56 21.30 33.92
C ILE A 105 -4.69 20.19 33.40
N GLU A 106 -4.29 19.28 34.28
CA GLU A 106 -3.44 18.15 33.91
C GLU A 106 -4.27 16.88 33.68
N LYS A 107 -5.46 16.78 34.28
CA LYS A 107 -6.22 15.53 34.29
C LYS A 107 -7.74 15.69 34.18
N ILE A 108 -8.37 14.80 33.42
CA ILE A 108 -9.82 14.58 33.38
C ILE A 108 -10.10 13.13 33.78
N ILE A 109 -11.02 12.93 34.72
CA ILE A 109 -11.50 11.60 35.12
C ILE A 109 -12.96 11.45 34.71
N LEU A 110 -13.25 10.39 33.97
CA LEU A 110 -14.60 9.95 33.63
C LEU A 110 -15.06 8.85 34.59
N LYS A 111 -16.27 8.99 35.14
CA LYS A 111 -16.91 7.89 35.87
C LYS A 111 -17.39 6.78 34.94
N ASP A 112 -17.58 5.60 35.52
CA ASP A 112 -18.15 4.41 34.85
C ASP A 112 -19.33 4.74 33.92
N GLY A 113 -19.13 4.48 32.62
CA GLY A 113 -20.14 4.66 31.57
C GLY A 113 -20.44 6.10 31.17
N VAL A 114 -19.56 7.05 31.50
CA VAL A 114 -19.69 8.47 31.09
C VAL A 114 -19.12 8.70 29.70
N ASN A 115 -19.81 9.52 28.92
CA ASN A 115 -19.33 10.03 27.64
C ASN A 115 -18.98 11.53 27.77
N LEU A 116 -17.83 11.93 27.24
CA LEU A 116 -17.39 13.32 27.21
C LEU A 116 -17.14 13.75 25.77
N THR A 117 -17.72 14.87 25.35
CA THR A 117 -17.43 15.50 24.05
C THR A 117 -16.62 16.78 24.26
N MET A 118 -15.56 16.97 23.47
CA MET A 118 -14.65 18.11 23.52
C MET A 118 -14.30 18.57 22.11
N SER A 119 -13.80 19.79 21.96
CA SER A 119 -13.22 20.28 20.70
C SER A 119 -11.70 20.16 20.71
N ALA A 120 -11.09 20.03 19.54
CA ALA A 120 -9.65 20.00 19.35
C ALA A 120 -8.96 21.24 19.93
N GLU A 121 -9.61 22.40 19.83
CA GLU A 121 -9.10 23.66 20.38
C GLU A 121 -8.92 23.59 21.90
N GLN A 122 -9.65 22.72 22.61
CA GLN A 122 -9.45 22.55 24.06
C GLN A 122 -8.15 21.82 24.38
N PHE A 123 -7.71 20.91 23.51
CA PHE A 123 -6.41 20.25 23.62
C PHE A 123 -5.26 21.19 23.25
N GLU A 124 -5.46 22.06 22.25
CA GLU A 124 -4.49 23.08 21.82
C GLU A 124 -4.39 24.29 22.78
N ALA A 125 -5.53 24.78 23.27
CA ALA A 125 -5.64 25.98 24.11
C ALA A 125 -5.39 25.72 25.59
N ALA A 126 -5.26 24.45 26.01
CA ALA A 126 -4.61 24.10 27.27
C ALA A 126 -3.13 24.51 27.17
N THR A 127 -2.87 25.81 27.28
CA THR A 127 -1.58 26.43 26.95
C THR A 127 -0.43 25.69 27.60
N ASN A 128 0.56 25.33 26.78
CA ASN A 128 1.75 24.51 27.06
C ASN A 128 1.56 22.98 26.97
N SER A 129 0.36 22.42 26.80
CA SER A 129 0.07 20.97 26.85
C SER A 129 0.88 20.12 25.86
N LEU A 130 1.28 20.65 24.70
CA LEU A 130 1.95 19.90 23.63
C LEU A 130 3.21 20.60 23.06
N GLU A 131 3.73 21.66 23.68
CA GLU A 131 4.89 22.37 23.12
C GLU A 131 6.20 21.55 23.26
N TYR A 132 6.59 20.85 22.18
CA TYR A 132 7.98 20.45 21.97
C TYR A 132 8.78 21.63 21.40
N THR A 133 9.45 22.40 22.26
CA THR A 133 10.47 23.34 21.78
C THR A 133 11.80 22.62 21.62
N SER A 134 12.17 22.31 20.37
CA SER A 134 13.47 21.74 20.01
C SER A 134 14.63 22.43 20.75
N GLY A 135 15.43 21.65 21.48
CA GLY A 135 16.58 22.15 22.25
C GLY A 135 16.29 22.59 23.68
N THR A 136 15.07 22.42 24.20
CA THR A 136 14.75 22.61 25.62
C THR A 136 14.42 21.29 26.32
N THR A 137 14.76 21.14 27.61
CA THR A 137 14.51 19.92 28.42
C THR A 137 13.15 19.96 29.13
N LYS A 138 12.25 20.85 28.71
CA LYS A 138 10.92 21.00 29.33
C LYS A 138 9.90 20.32 28.43
N LEU A 139 9.36 19.22 28.92
CA LEU A 139 8.24 18.50 28.31
C LEU A 139 7.01 18.78 29.16
N ASN A 140 5.93 19.21 28.54
CA ASN A 140 4.62 19.13 29.17
C ASN A 140 4.03 17.76 28.82
N PRO A 141 3.63 16.94 29.79
CA PRO A 141 2.99 15.65 29.54
C PRO A 141 1.59 15.71 28.89
N GLY A 142 1.02 16.90 28.75
CA GLY A 142 -0.28 17.11 28.13
C GLY A 142 -1.47 16.78 29.02
N LEU A 143 -2.67 17.15 28.55
CA LEU A 143 -3.94 16.83 29.21
C LEU A 143 -4.21 15.32 29.16
N GLN A 144 -4.27 14.67 30.33
CA GLN A 144 -4.62 13.25 30.43
C GLN A 144 -6.12 13.06 30.64
N VAL A 145 -6.71 12.09 29.94
CA VAL A 145 -8.10 11.68 30.15
C VAL A 145 -8.13 10.20 30.54
N GLU A 146 -8.73 9.89 31.68
CA GLU A 146 -8.79 8.53 32.21
C GLU A 146 -10.22 8.09 32.53
N GLY A 147 -10.56 6.86 32.14
CA GLY A 147 -11.79 6.16 32.54
C GLY A 147 -11.66 5.44 33.88
N THR A 148 -12.75 4.82 34.34
CA THR A 148 -12.78 4.04 35.57
C THR A 148 -12.47 2.57 35.29
N VAL A 149 -11.31 2.09 35.77
CA VAL A 149 -10.86 0.69 35.58
C VAL A 149 -11.95 -0.33 35.95
N GLY A 150 -12.28 -1.22 35.02
CA GLY A 150 -13.20 -2.34 35.22
C GLY A 150 -14.69 -2.01 35.17
N GLY A 151 -15.05 -0.78 34.77
CA GLY A 151 -16.40 -0.34 34.47
C GLY A 151 -16.87 -0.68 33.05
N SER A 152 -18.04 -0.14 32.67
CA SER A 152 -18.48 0.02 31.28
C SER A 152 -17.54 0.98 30.56
N VAL A 153 -17.27 0.74 29.28
CA VAL A 153 -16.37 1.56 28.48
C VAL A 153 -16.85 3.02 28.44
N GLU A 154 -16.06 3.93 29.02
CA GLU A 154 -16.25 5.38 28.89
C GLU A 154 -15.81 5.87 27.51
N LYS A 155 -16.47 6.91 27.00
CA LYS A 155 -16.22 7.43 25.66
C LYS A 155 -15.71 8.87 25.71
N LEU A 156 -14.64 9.16 24.99
CA LEU A 156 -14.18 10.50 24.72
C LEU A 156 -14.38 10.80 23.23
N THR A 157 -15.18 11.81 22.90
CA THR A 157 -15.33 12.31 21.53
C THR A 157 -14.60 13.64 21.38
N ILE A 158 -13.63 13.72 20.47
CA ILE A 158 -12.93 14.96 20.13
C ILE A 158 -13.40 15.42 18.74
N LYS A 159 -13.99 16.61 18.68
CA LYS A 159 -14.43 17.24 17.44
C LYS A 159 -13.29 18.10 16.88
N VAL A 160 -12.92 17.86 15.64
CA VAL A 160 -11.88 18.61 14.93
C VAL A 160 -12.55 19.50 13.88
N ASP A 161 -12.24 20.79 13.93
CA ASP A 161 -12.77 21.79 13.01
C ASP A 161 -12.10 21.73 11.63
N SER A 162 -12.77 22.29 10.62
CA SER A 162 -12.30 22.27 9.24
C SER A 162 -10.97 22.99 9.01
N GLY A 163 -10.07 22.38 8.23
CA GLY A 163 -8.78 22.98 7.89
C GLY A 163 -7.74 22.90 9.01
N ALA A 164 -8.00 22.09 10.04
CA ALA A 164 -7.12 21.92 11.18
C ALA A 164 -5.94 20.98 10.89
N ASP A 165 -4.80 21.29 11.51
CA ASP A 165 -3.70 20.37 11.76
C ASP A 165 -3.76 20.03 13.25
N PHE A 166 -4.18 18.81 13.57
CA PHE A 166 -4.41 18.35 14.93
C PHE A 166 -3.51 17.16 15.24
N GLN A 167 -2.68 17.30 16.28
CA GLN A 167 -1.70 16.30 16.66
C GLN A 167 -1.82 15.98 18.14
N LEU A 168 -2.08 14.73 18.45
CA LEU A 168 -2.03 14.21 19.80
C LEU A 168 -0.66 13.55 19.99
N ASP A 169 0.37 14.34 20.32
CA ASP A 169 1.77 13.85 20.39
C ASP A 169 2.06 12.97 21.64
N ASP A 170 1.54 11.73 21.62
CA ASP A 170 1.74 10.73 22.69
C ASP A 170 3.16 10.10 22.67
N ALA A 171 3.89 10.23 21.55
CA ALA A 171 5.18 9.55 21.36
C ALA A 171 6.28 10.00 22.34
N THR A 172 6.16 11.20 22.91
CA THR A 172 7.17 11.79 23.79
C THR A 172 6.71 12.03 25.23
N THR A 173 5.41 11.88 25.51
CA THR A 173 4.75 12.37 26.73
C THR A 173 4.12 11.25 27.59
N GLY A 174 3.86 10.05 27.03
CA GLY A 174 3.23 8.92 27.73
C GLY A 174 1.70 8.95 27.60
N TYR A 175 1.02 7.80 27.81
CA TYR A 175 -0.39 7.61 27.42
C TYR A 175 -1.32 8.79 27.80
N LEU A 176 -1.77 9.54 26.80
CA LEU A 176 -2.74 10.64 26.93
C LEU A 176 -4.12 10.12 27.34
N PHE A 177 -4.49 8.93 26.84
CA PHE A 177 -5.79 8.31 27.07
C PHE A 177 -5.61 6.95 27.71
N LYS A 178 -6.44 6.65 28.71
CA LYS A 178 -6.36 5.39 29.46
C LYS A 178 -7.73 4.88 29.88
N GLU A 179 -7.99 3.60 29.59
CA GLU A 179 -9.28 2.95 29.86
C GLU A 179 -10.47 3.67 29.20
N LEU A 180 -10.31 4.11 27.94
CA LEU A 180 -11.32 4.86 27.19
C LEU A 180 -11.48 4.29 25.77
N GLU A 181 -12.68 4.46 25.19
CA GLU A 181 -12.87 4.48 23.74
C GLU A 181 -12.76 5.92 23.24
N VAL A 182 -11.78 6.19 22.40
CA VAL A 182 -11.54 7.54 21.85
C VAL A 182 -12.16 7.60 20.46
N THR A 183 -13.04 8.58 20.24
CA THR A 183 -13.64 8.88 18.95
C THR A 183 -13.18 10.25 18.48
N ILE A 184 -12.64 10.33 17.28
CA ILE A 184 -12.28 11.59 16.63
C ILE A 184 -13.28 11.86 15.52
N GLU A 185 -13.92 13.02 15.54
CA GLU A 185 -14.92 13.42 14.54
C GLU A 185 -14.44 14.67 13.80
N PHE A 186 -14.25 14.56 12.48
CA PHE A 186 -13.95 15.71 11.64
C PHE A 186 -15.25 16.33 11.15
N THR A 187 -15.37 17.65 11.27
CA THR A 187 -16.63 18.34 11.00
C THR A 187 -16.85 18.65 9.51
N ASP A 188 -15.83 19.13 8.80
CA ASP A 188 -15.80 19.34 7.35
C ASP A 188 -14.37 19.72 6.90
N GLY A 189 -14.10 19.77 5.60
CA GLY A 189 -12.85 20.29 5.02
C GLY A 189 -11.61 19.45 5.33
N ASN A 190 -10.49 19.80 4.71
CA ASN A 190 -9.27 18.99 4.79
C ASN A 190 -8.69 19.02 6.21
N VAL A 191 -8.45 17.85 6.78
CA VAL A 191 -7.87 17.70 8.13
C VAL A 191 -6.59 16.89 8.07
N ARG A 192 -5.60 17.30 8.87
CA ARG A 192 -4.45 16.46 9.22
C ARG A 192 -4.58 16.00 10.66
N TYR A 193 -4.48 14.69 10.86
CA TYR A 193 -4.56 14.05 12.16
C TYR A 193 -3.39 13.07 12.37
N ASP A 194 -2.64 13.31 13.44
CA ASP A 194 -1.70 12.32 14.00
C ASP A 194 -2.20 11.90 15.39
N GLY A 195 -2.49 10.60 15.53
CA GLY A 195 -3.11 10.00 16.72
C GLY A 195 -2.13 9.55 17.80
N THR A 196 -2.62 8.69 18.69
CA THR A 196 -1.96 8.32 19.97
C THR A 196 -1.48 6.87 20.00
N ALA A 197 -1.27 6.32 21.20
CA ALA A 197 -1.05 4.89 21.38
C ALA A 197 -2.32 4.11 21.77
N ALA A 198 -3.47 4.79 21.87
CA ALA A 198 -4.76 4.18 22.20
C ALA A 198 -5.46 3.67 20.94
N ALA A 199 -6.37 2.70 21.10
CA ALA A 199 -7.28 2.34 20.02
C ALA A 199 -8.30 3.46 19.79
N GLU A 200 -8.34 3.97 18.57
CA GLU A 200 -9.12 5.13 18.15
C GLU A 200 -10.18 4.77 17.12
N ILE A 201 -11.33 5.44 17.19
CA ILE A 201 -12.36 5.43 16.15
C ILE A 201 -12.34 6.80 15.48
N ILE A 202 -11.94 6.86 14.23
CA ILE A 202 -11.80 8.11 13.48
C ILE A 202 -12.91 8.18 12.44
N GLN A 203 -13.68 9.26 12.48
CA GLN A 203 -14.77 9.57 11.57
C GLN A 203 -14.40 10.84 10.80
N GLY A 204 -14.03 10.66 9.55
CA GLY A 204 -13.64 11.71 8.64
C GLY A 204 -14.83 12.44 8.02
N GLY A 205 -14.51 13.43 7.18
CA GLY A 205 -15.43 14.45 6.73
C GLY A 205 -15.80 14.30 5.26
N SER A 206 -15.94 15.46 4.59
CA SER A 206 -16.09 15.53 3.13
C SER A 206 -14.87 16.12 2.43
N GLY A 207 -13.79 16.31 3.20
CA GLY A 207 -12.56 16.96 2.78
C GLY A 207 -11.54 15.97 2.25
N THR A 208 -10.30 16.42 2.07
CA THR A 208 -9.17 15.51 1.91
C THR A 208 -8.46 15.37 3.25
N GLU A 209 -8.48 14.15 3.77
CA GLU A 209 -7.98 13.81 5.09
C GLU A 209 -6.61 13.13 5.04
N TYR A 210 -5.78 13.47 6.03
CA TYR A 210 -4.48 12.83 6.27
C TYR A 210 -4.49 12.22 7.65
N ILE A 211 -4.60 10.89 7.73
CA ILE A 211 -4.86 10.20 8.99
C ILE A 211 -3.74 9.20 9.30
N THR A 212 -3.10 9.42 10.45
CA THR A 212 -2.02 8.59 10.96
C THR A 212 -2.31 8.26 12.45
N PRO A 213 -3.09 7.22 12.78
CA PRO A 213 -3.50 6.95 14.16
C PRO A 213 -2.34 6.45 15.05
N ARG A 214 -1.24 5.98 14.44
CA ARG A 214 0.01 5.52 15.08
C ARG A 214 -0.04 4.13 15.69
N LEU A 215 -0.21 3.99 17.01
CA LEU A 215 -0.28 2.67 17.65
C LEU A 215 -1.70 2.46 18.13
N GLY A 216 -2.22 1.24 18.00
CA GLY A 216 -3.58 0.99 18.42
C GLY A 216 -4.13 -0.22 17.71
N ASN A 217 -5.43 -0.45 17.83
CA ASN A 217 -6.15 -1.23 16.82
C ASN A 217 -7.26 -0.30 16.38
N ASP A 218 -6.99 0.47 15.33
CA ASP A 218 -7.79 1.65 15.02
C ASP A 218 -8.90 1.32 14.04
N ILE A 219 -9.96 2.12 14.05
CA ILE A 219 -11.04 2.05 13.05
C ILE A 219 -11.17 3.42 12.43
N ILE A 220 -10.82 3.53 11.15
CA ILE A 220 -10.82 4.78 10.40
C ILE A 220 -11.85 4.71 9.30
N HIS A 221 -12.80 5.64 9.32
CA HIS A 221 -13.69 5.94 8.21
C HIS A 221 -13.27 7.30 7.66
N ALA A 222 -12.62 7.36 6.51
CA ALA A 222 -12.06 8.61 5.97
C ALA A 222 -13.14 9.55 5.44
N GLY A 223 -14.26 9.01 4.96
CA GLY A 223 -15.43 9.79 4.56
C GLY A 223 -15.47 10.01 3.05
N ALA A 224 -15.95 11.18 2.63
CA ALA A 224 -15.85 11.56 1.22
C ALA A 224 -14.58 12.38 1.03
N GLY A 225 -13.82 12.17 -0.03
CA GLY A 225 -12.50 12.77 -0.10
C GLY A 225 -11.57 12.00 -1.02
N ASN A 226 -10.37 12.54 -1.21
CA ASN A 226 -9.27 11.75 -1.74
C ASN A 226 -8.24 11.67 -0.63
N ASP A 227 -8.32 10.63 0.20
CA ASP A 227 -7.72 10.59 1.51
C ASP A 227 -6.38 9.83 1.53
N LEU A 228 -5.56 10.09 2.54
CA LEU A 228 -4.32 9.35 2.80
C LEU A 228 -4.38 8.69 4.17
N LEU A 229 -4.39 7.36 4.18
CA LEU A 229 -4.49 6.55 5.38
C LEU A 229 -3.20 5.76 5.64
N ILE A 230 -2.68 5.89 6.86
CA ILE A 230 -1.45 5.23 7.30
C ILE A 230 -1.68 4.56 8.67
N GLY A 231 -2.08 3.28 8.69
CA GLY A 231 -2.43 2.57 9.95
C GLY A 231 -1.31 2.49 10.99
N HIS A 232 -0.06 2.30 10.54
CA HIS A 232 1.12 2.07 11.41
C HIS A 232 1.10 0.73 12.17
N GLU A 233 1.21 0.72 13.51
CA GLU A 233 1.29 -0.52 14.30
C GLU A 233 -0.07 -0.83 14.91
N GLY A 234 -0.55 -2.04 14.71
CA GLY A 234 -1.92 -2.37 15.10
C GLY A 234 -2.53 -3.44 14.21
N ALA A 235 -3.75 -3.84 14.56
CA ALA A 235 -4.67 -4.48 13.63
C ALA A 235 -5.78 -3.50 13.30
N ASP A 236 -5.57 -2.72 12.25
CA ASP A 236 -6.35 -1.53 11.95
C ASP A 236 -7.43 -1.81 10.89
N GLN A 237 -8.52 -1.07 10.93
CA GLN A 237 -9.54 -1.08 9.89
C GLN A 237 -9.56 0.28 9.21
N LEU A 238 -9.08 0.34 7.99
CA LEU A 238 -8.94 1.56 7.20
C LEU A 238 -9.99 1.53 6.07
N TYR A 239 -10.99 2.39 6.17
CA TYR A 239 -12.05 2.55 5.17
C TYR A 239 -11.87 3.91 4.48
N GLY A 240 -11.56 3.91 3.17
CA GLY A 240 -11.49 5.13 2.35
C GLY A 240 -12.87 5.73 2.10
N GLU A 241 -13.85 4.87 1.86
CA GLU A 241 -15.24 5.23 1.58
C GLU A 241 -15.47 5.86 0.21
N ALA A 242 -15.46 7.18 0.03
CA ALA A 242 -15.85 7.79 -1.24
C ALA A 242 -14.82 8.75 -1.82
N GLY A 243 -14.18 8.35 -2.91
CA GLY A 243 -13.28 9.14 -3.74
C GLY A 243 -12.03 8.34 -4.05
N ASP A 244 -10.96 8.99 -4.52
CA ASP A 244 -9.75 8.27 -4.94
C ASP A 244 -8.74 8.25 -3.77
N ASP A 245 -8.73 7.18 -2.98
CA ASP A 245 -8.00 7.11 -1.72
C ASP A 245 -6.63 6.42 -1.85
N ILE A 246 -5.73 6.73 -0.93
CA ILE A 246 -4.39 6.14 -0.85
C ILE A 246 -4.18 5.49 0.51
N PHE A 247 -3.91 4.18 0.49
CA PHE A 247 -3.43 3.43 1.64
C PHE A 247 -1.90 3.32 1.53
N LEU A 248 -1.18 3.94 2.47
CA LEU A 248 0.27 3.96 2.42
C LEU A 248 0.88 3.01 3.46
N ILE A 249 1.57 2.00 2.95
CA ILE A 249 2.45 1.15 3.75
C ILE A 249 3.85 1.77 3.72
N THR A 250 4.28 2.35 4.84
CA THR A 250 5.57 3.07 4.97
C THR A 250 6.73 2.17 5.43
N ARG A 251 6.45 0.96 5.93
CA ARG A 251 7.47 0.04 6.45
C ARG A 251 7.17 -1.42 6.11
N ILE A 252 8.11 -2.04 5.39
CA ILE A 252 8.22 -3.50 5.29
C ILE A 252 9.21 -3.93 6.37
N ALA A 253 8.78 -4.60 7.44
CA ALA A 253 9.75 -5.08 8.45
C ALA A 253 10.64 -6.16 7.82
N THR A 254 11.92 -5.85 7.61
CA THR A 254 12.86 -6.81 7.06
C THR A 254 13.21 -7.86 8.11
N LYS A 255 12.85 -9.12 7.84
CA LYS A 255 13.50 -10.26 8.51
C LYS A 255 14.87 -10.45 7.87
N ALA A 256 15.93 -10.48 8.68
CA ALA A 256 17.19 -11.03 8.22
C ALA A 256 16.99 -12.50 7.80
N GLY A 257 16.97 -12.81 6.50
CA GLY A 257 17.10 -14.18 6.00
C GLY A 257 16.15 -14.70 4.90
N GLY A 258 15.25 -13.89 4.31
CA GLY A 258 14.44 -14.28 3.15
C GLY A 258 13.32 -15.30 3.44
N GLY A 259 12.10 -15.04 2.93
CA GLY A 259 10.95 -15.93 3.03
C GLY A 259 9.65 -15.23 2.64
N THR A 260 8.68 -16.00 2.14
CA THR A 260 7.30 -15.56 1.86
C THR A 260 6.66 -15.02 3.14
N PHE A 261 6.16 -13.78 3.13
CA PHE A 261 5.51 -13.19 4.30
C PHE A 261 4.17 -13.89 4.55
N ALA A 262 4.08 -14.60 5.67
CA ALA A 262 2.81 -14.92 6.30
C ALA A 262 2.63 -13.95 7.47
N ILE A 263 1.46 -13.31 7.50
CA ILE A 263 0.99 -12.34 8.49
C ILE A 263 1.27 -12.80 9.94
N ALA A 264 1.84 -11.87 10.73
CA ALA A 264 2.04 -11.80 12.19
C ALA A 264 3.48 -12.05 12.75
N LYS A 265 3.97 -11.22 13.69
CA LYS A 265 3.26 -10.43 14.73
C LYS A 265 4.01 -9.16 15.15
N ALA A 266 3.33 -8.35 15.96
CA ALA A 266 3.73 -7.12 16.65
C ALA A 266 4.73 -7.35 17.83
N SER A 267 4.82 -6.36 18.73
CA SER A 267 5.79 -6.13 19.83
C SER A 267 5.98 -7.25 20.87
N ASP A 268 5.42 -8.44 20.66
CA ASP A 268 5.65 -9.68 21.42
C ASP A 268 6.83 -10.52 20.88
N GLY A 269 7.54 -10.03 19.86
CA GLY A 269 8.77 -10.63 19.32
C GLY A 269 8.62 -11.36 17.99
N ASN A 270 7.65 -11.00 17.14
CA ASN A 270 7.60 -11.45 15.75
C ASN A 270 7.75 -10.28 14.74
N ALA A 271 7.68 -10.58 13.44
CA ALA A 271 7.91 -9.62 12.33
C ALA A 271 6.59 -9.22 11.64
N GLU A 272 6.50 -7.96 11.17
CA GLU A 272 5.25 -7.33 10.70
C GLU A 272 5.32 -6.77 9.26
N LEU A 273 4.28 -7.10 8.50
CA LEU A 273 3.68 -6.26 7.46
C LEU A 273 2.16 -6.49 7.60
N VAL A 274 1.39 -5.46 7.96
CA VAL A 274 -0.09 -5.45 7.90
C VAL A 274 -0.70 -6.68 8.58
N ALA A 275 -0.38 -6.90 9.86
CA ALA A 275 -0.74 -8.12 10.54
C ALA A 275 -2.13 -8.03 11.18
N GLY A 276 -3.17 -8.07 10.36
CA GLY A 276 -4.56 -8.02 10.81
C GLY A 276 -5.34 -6.84 10.24
N ASP A 277 -4.66 -5.92 9.54
CA ASP A 277 -5.37 -4.77 9.00
C ASP A 277 -6.33 -5.17 7.90
N ILE A 278 -7.40 -4.40 7.81
CA ILE A 278 -8.39 -4.43 6.75
C ILE A 278 -8.31 -3.06 6.07
N MET A 279 -8.03 -3.06 4.78
CA MET A 279 -8.07 -1.88 3.93
C MET A 279 -9.20 -2.06 2.92
N ASP A 280 -10.11 -1.08 2.90
CA ASP A 280 -11.25 -1.06 2.00
C ASP A 280 -11.36 0.32 1.37
N GLY A 281 -11.06 0.43 0.07
CA GLY A 281 -11.11 1.71 -0.65
C GLY A 281 -12.53 2.26 -0.79
N GLY A 282 -13.53 1.39 -0.89
CA GLY A 282 -14.91 1.81 -1.09
C GLY A 282 -15.22 2.13 -2.56
N THR A 283 -15.57 3.38 -2.87
CA THR A 283 -15.94 3.83 -4.21
C THR A 283 -14.96 4.85 -4.74
N GLY A 284 -14.37 4.56 -5.90
CA GLY A 284 -13.45 5.47 -6.58
C GLY A 284 -12.37 4.67 -7.28
N ILE A 285 -11.20 5.26 -7.46
CA ILE A 285 -9.99 4.54 -7.85
C ILE A 285 -9.03 4.58 -6.67
N ASP A 286 -8.94 3.46 -5.98
CA ASP A 286 -8.20 3.37 -4.73
C ASP A 286 -6.82 2.73 -4.92
N GLU A 287 -5.82 3.31 -4.27
CA GLU A 287 -4.41 2.95 -4.43
C GLU A 287 -3.81 2.41 -3.13
N LEU A 288 -3.41 1.13 -3.16
CA LEU A 288 -2.46 0.60 -2.20
C LEU A 288 -1.04 0.97 -2.64
N ARG A 289 -0.39 1.85 -1.88
CA ARG A 289 0.99 2.25 -2.14
C ARG A 289 1.92 1.63 -1.12
N ILE A 290 2.90 0.89 -1.62
CA ILE A 290 3.93 0.28 -0.78
C ILE A 290 5.27 0.98 -1.02
N THR A 291 5.82 1.46 0.08
CA THR A 291 7.13 2.11 0.11
C THR A 291 8.00 1.45 1.18
N ALA A 292 9.28 1.22 0.86
CA ALA A 292 10.25 0.65 1.80
C ALA A 292 11.26 1.74 2.19
N ALA A 293 11.45 1.94 3.49
CA ALA A 293 12.53 2.76 4.02
C ALA A 293 13.69 1.87 4.51
N GLY A 294 14.91 2.15 4.05
CA GLY A 294 16.15 1.59 4.60
C GLY A 294 17.10 1.04 3.55
N THR A 295 18.40 1.36 3.67
CA THR A 295 19.50 0.92 2.80
C THR A 295 19.86 -0.57 2.90
N ALA A 296 18.94 -1.40 3.38
CA ALA A 296 19.20 -2.80 3.70
C ALA A 296 17.93 -3.68 3.62
N VAL A 297 17.14 -3.55 2.55
CA VAL A 297 16.20 -4.60 2.17
C VAL A 297 16.98 -5.74 1.49
N SER A 298 17.97 -6.29 2.20
CA SER A 298 18.86 -7.35 1.65
C SER A 298 18.25 -8.76 1.76
N ALA A 299 16.94 -8.86 1.97
CA ALA A 299 16.23 -10.14 1.96
C ALA A 299 15.93 -10.52 0.51
N THR A 300 16.16 -11.78 0.20
CA THR A 300 16.21 -12.38 -1.14
C THR A 300 14.82 -12.56 -1.79
N GLU A 301 13.91 -11.59 -1.63
CA GLU A 301 12.55 -11.42 -2.19
C GLU A 301 11.54 -11.09 -1.09
N ASN A 302 10.94 -9.89 -1.14
CA ASN A 302 9.83 -9.51 -0.27
C ASN A 302 8.50 -9.67 -1.02
N THR A 303 7.57 -10.52 -0.55
CA THR A 303 6.26 -10.74 -1.21
C THR A 303 5.07 -10.28 -0.38
N ILE A 304 4.27 -9.38 -0.92
CA ILE A 304 3.04 -8.86 -0.30
C ILE A 304 1.87 -9.66 -0.85
N THR A 305 1.17 -10.39 0.02
CA THR A 305 0.00 -11.18 -0.38
C THR A 305 -1.27 -10.37 -0.18
N LEU A 306 -2.03 -10.18 -1.25
CA LEU A 306 -3.30 -9.48 -1.23
C LEU A 306 -4.43 -10.51 -1.23
N THR A 307 -5.34 -10.40 -0.25
CA THR A 307 -6.52 -11.25 -0.15
C THR A 307 -7.76 -10.40 0.09
N GLU A 308 -8.93 -10.89 -0.31
CA GLU A 308 -10.23 -10.23 -0.07
C GLU A 308 -10.56 -10.08 1.44
N ASP A 309 -9.87 -10.80 2.31
CA ASP A 309 -10.04 -10.66 3.75
C ASP A 309 -9.38 -9.36 4.26
N ASN A 310 -8.27 -8.95 3.65
CA ASN A 310 -7.43 -7.82 4.07
C ASN A 310 -7.50 -6.60 3.14
N PHE A 311 -7.74 -6.79 1.84
CA PHE A 311 -7.74 -5.74 0.83
C PHE A 311 -8.98 -5.87 -0.03
N ARG A 312 -9.83 -4.85 -0.01
CA ARG A 312 -11.11 -4.79 -0.71
C ARG A 312 -11.19 -3.47 -1.47
N ASN A 313 -11.82 -3.51 -2.65
CA ASN A 313 -12.01 -2.30 -3.48
C ASN A 313 -10.69 -1.52 -3.64
N ILE A 314 -9.65 -2.22 -4.11
CA ILE A 314 -8.35 -1.61 -4.45
C ILE A 314 -8.14 -1.84 -5.94
N GLU A 315 -8.13 -0.76 -6.72
CA GLU A 315 -7.97 -0.80 -8.17
C GLU A 315 -6.51 -0.72 -8.58
N LYS A 316 -5.64 -0.18 -7.71
CA LYS A 316 -4.24 0.07 -8.03
C LYS A 316 -3.29 -0.33 -6.90
N VAL A 317 -2.22 -1.01 -7.27
CA VAL A 317 -1.10 -1.35 -6.37
C VAL A 317 0.18 -0.76 -6.94
N THR A 318 0.82 0.12 -6.19
CA THR A 318 2.06 0.78 -6.61
C THR A 318 3.22 0.42 -5.70
N LEU A 319 4.29 -0.08 -6.28
CA LEU A 319 5.56 -0.31 -5.63
C LEU A 319 6.50 0.86 -5.91
N GLY A 320 7.03 1.48 -4.86
CA GLY A 320 8.31 2.16 -5.01
C GLY A 320 8.37 3.54 -5.65
N THR A 321 7.24 4.23 -5.80
CA THR A 321 7.28 5.63 -6.22
C THR A 321 7.50 6.55 -5.01
N THR A 322 8.30 7.60 -5.20
CA THR A 322 8.17 8.78 -4.32
C THR A 322 6.71 9.23 -4.43
N ILE A 323 6.01 9.42 -3.31
CA ILE A 323 4.79 10.22 -3.31
C ILE A 323 5.25 11.61 -3.75
N ALA A 324 5.19 11.86 -5.06
CA ALA A 324 5.57 13.14 -5.62
C ALA A 324 4.75 14.18 -4.90
N LYS A 325 5.32 15.37 -4.73
CA LYS A 325 4.65 16.57 -4.21
C LYS A 325 3.49 16.94 -5.13
N ASP A 326 2.44 16.14 -5.17
CA ASP A 326 1.16 16.70 -5.49
C ASP A 326 0.89 17.77 -4.43
N ALA A 327 0.43 18.93 -4.87
CA ALA A 327 0.41 20.15 -4.07
C ALA A 327 -0.42 20.00 -2.78
N GLN A 328 -1.24 18.96 -2.72
CA GLN A 328 -2.03 18.54 -1.56
C GLN A 328 -1.18 17.77 -0.51
N PHE A 329 -0.17 17.00 -0.93
CA PHE A 329 0.58 16.04 -0.09
C PHE A 329 1.96 16.54 0.37
N ALA A 330 2.37 17.75 0.02
CA ALA A 330 3.70 18.28 0.33
C ALA A 330 3.97 18.43 1.85
N ALA A 331 2.92 18.44 2.68
CA ALA A 331 3.01 18.54 4.15
C ALA A 331 3.22 17.18 4.85
N VAL A 332 2.95 16.05 4.19
CA VAL A 332 3.09 14.69 4.76
C VAL A 332 4.54 14.40 5.18
N GLN A 333 5.52 15.06 4.54
CA GLN A 333 6.94 14.84 4.83
C GLN A 333 7.45 15.59 6.07
N ASP A 334 6.80 16.67 6.51
CA ASP A 334 7.31 17.53 7.60
C ASP A 334 7.10 16.93 9.00
N GLN A 335 6.27 15.90 9.15
CA GLN A 335 6.00 15.24 10.45
C GLN A 335 6.35 13.76 10.52
N MET A 336 6.70 13.12 9.39
CA MET A 336 7.62 11.97 9.44
C MET A 336 9.02 12.36 9.98
N ALA A 337 9.30 13.65 10.19
CA ALA A 337 10.60 14.19 10.56
C ALA A 337 10.96 14.11 12.06
N ALA A 338 10.08 13.64 12.94
CA ALA A 338 10.51 13.20 14.29
C ALA A 338 11.36 11.90 14.23
N GLY A 339 11.36 11.20 13.08
CA GLY A 339 12.08 9.95 12.84
C GLY A 339 12.81 9.86 11.49
N ALA A 340 13.49 10.89 11.01
CA ALA A 340 14.47 10.78 9.90
C ALA A 340 14.05 9.98 8.64
N TYR A 341 12.78 10.05 8.19
CA TYR A 341 12.34 9.42 6.94
C TYR A 341 12.52 10.36 5.73
N THR A 342 13.78 10.67 5.39
CA THR A 342 14.09 11.46 4.20
C THR A 342 14.03 10.58 2.96
N ALA A 343 12.92 10.67 2.23
CA ALA A 343 12.60 9.94 1.00
C ALA A 343 12.39 8.43 1.17
N VAL A 344 11.11 8.01 1.13
CA VAL A 344 10.77 6.60 0.97
C VAL A 344 10.89 6.26 -0.51
N THR A 345 11.95 5.55 -0.88
CA THR A 345 12.17 5.06 -2.24
C THR A 345 12.59 3.61 -2.11
N THR A 346 11.87 2.69 -2.76
CA THR A 346 12.29 1.27 -2.83
C THR A 346 13.37 1.04 -3.90
N GLY A 347 14.01 2.12 -4.38
CA GLY A 347 14.79 2.14 -5.61
C GLY A 347 15.65 0.89 -5.78
N LYS A 348 15.43 0.18 -6.90
CA LYS A 348 16.13 -1.04 -7.34
C LYS A 348 15.99 -2.29 -6.46
N ASP A 349 15.29 -2.24 -5.34
CA ASP A 349 15.04 -3.42 -4.51
C ASP A 349 13.81 -4.19 -5.04
N ALA A 350 13.96 -5.51 -5.20
CA ALA A 350 12.89 -6.41 -5.61
C ALA A 350 11.76 -6.46 -4.58
N ILE A 351 10.57 -5.97 -4.95
CA ILE A 351 9.34 -6.11 -4.18
C ILE A 351 8.32 -6.85 -5.04
N ASN A 352 7.73 -7.88 -4.45
CA ASN A 352 6.81 -8.78 -5.12
C ASN A 352 5.40 -8.58 -4.57
N VAL A 353 4.40 -8.78 -5.42
CA VAL A 353 2.98 -8.74 -5.05
C VAL A 353 2.35 -10.03 -5.53
N ASP A 354 1.66 -10.72 -4.61
CA ASP A 354 0.83 -11.87 -4.89
C ASP A 354 -0.64 -11.50 -4.72
N GLY A 355 -1.30 -11.16 -5.82
CA GLY A 355 -2.73 -10.87 -5.92
C GLY A 355 -3.56 -12.05 -6.42
N SER A 356 -3.02 -13.27 -6.41
CA SER A 356 -3.68 -14.47 -6.97
C SER A 356 -5.04 -14.82 -6.34
N ALA A 357 -5.33 -14.29 -5.15
CA ALA A 357 -6.61 -14.46 -4.47
C ALA A 357 -7.68 -13.42 -4.88
N LEU A 358 -7.30 -12.35 -5.59
CA LEU A 358 -8.20 -11.26 -5.97
C LEU A 358 -9.09 -11.62 -7.15
N LYS A 359 -10.30 -11.04 -7.17
CA LYS A 359 -11.27 -11.24 -8.25
C LYS A 359 -11.51 -10.00 -9.12
N ALA A 360 -11.27 -8.82 -8.56
CA ALA A 360 -11.30 -7.58 -9.31
C ALA A 360 -10.07 -7.48 -10.24
N GLY A 361 -10.19 -6.70 -11.31
CA GLY A 361 -9.03 -6.35 -12.13
C GLY A 361 -8.22 -5.26 -11.43
N VAL A 362 -6.91 -5.46 -11.32
CA VAL A 362 -5.99 -4.59 -10.60
C VAL A 362 -4.89 -4.09 -11.52
N THR A 363 -4.54 -2.81 -11.36
CA THR A 363 -3.33 -2.25 -11.98
C THR A 363 -2.15 -2.41 -11.04
N TYR A 364 -1.19 -3.25 -11.39
CA TYR A 364 0.08 -3.43 -10.69
C TYR A 364 1.17 -2.57 -11.33
N GLN A 365 1.79 -1.71 -10.54
CA GLN A 365 2.95 -0.94 -10.94
C GLN A 365 4.17 -1.35 -10.10
N GLY A 366 5.17 -1.91 -10.76
CA GLY A 366 6.48 -2.23 -10.22
C GLY A 366 7.38 -1.00 -10.03
N ASN A 367 8.59 -1.26 -9.51
CA ASN A 367 9.65 -0.30 -9.25
C ASN A 367 10.87 -0.56 -10.15
N ASP A 368 12.01 0.12 -9.90
CA ASP A 368 13.24 -0.05 -10.70
C ASP A 368 14.02 -1.36 -10.43
N GLY A 369 13.49 -2.29 -9.64
CA GLY A 369 14.10 -3.57 -9.28
C GLY A 369 13.31 -4.75 -9.82
N ASP A 370 13.94 -5.92 -9.89
CA ASP A 370 13.34 -7.15 -10.44
C ASP A 370 12.11 -7.60 -9.61
N ASN A 371 10.89 -7.29 -10.04
CA ASN A 371 9.65 -7.54 -9.29
C ASN A 371 8.93 -8.80 -9.76
N LYS A 372 8.28 -9.52 -8.84
CA LYS A 372 7.32 -10.59 -9.17
C LYS A 372 5.90 -10.13 -8.87
N LEU A 373 5.09 -9.93 -9.91
CA LEU A 373 3.73 -9.42 -9.83
C LEU A 373 2.75 -10.50 -10.32
N LEU A 374 1.94 -11.05 -9.42
CA LEU A 374 0.92 -12.05 -9.74
C LEU A 374 -0.46 -11.42 -9.62
N GLY A 375 -1.22 -11.47 -10.70
CA GLY A 375 -2.62 -11.11 -10.80
C GLY A 375 -3.55 -12.24 -10.37
N GLY A 376 -4.84 -11.94 -10.43
CA GLY A 376 -5.92 -12.75 -9.89
C GLY A 376 -6.79 -13.39 -10.97
N SER A 377 -8.10 -13.19 -10.82
CA SER A 377 -9.10 -13.63 -11.82
C SER A 377 -9.78 -12.49 -12.58
N GLY A 378 -9.36 -11.26 -12.29
CA GLY A 378 -9.82 -10.04 -12.96
C GLY A 378 -9.11 -9.81 -14.29
N ASN A 379 -9.40 -8.69 -14.95
CA ASN A 379 -8.59 -8.26 -16.09
C ASN A 379 -7.53 -7.29 -15.56
N ASP A 380 -6.33 -7.79 -15.35
CA ASP A 380 -5.26 -7.08 -14.67
C ASP A 380 -4.40 -6.28 -15.65
N THR A 381 -3.75 -5.23 -15.14
CA THR A 381 -2.83 -4.38 -15.90
C THR A 381 -1.48 -4.32 -15.20
N PHE A 382 -0.38 -4.66 -15.89
CA PHE A 382 0.95 -4.70 -15.31
C PHE A 382 1.87 -3.66 -15.94
N ILE A 383 2.53 -2.87 -15.11
CA ILE A 383 3.59 -1.94 -15.48
C ILE A 383 4.84 -2.36 -14.70
N GLY A 384 5.73 -3.17 -15.30
CA GLY A 384 6.94 -3.66 -14.63
C GLY A 384 7.91 -2.56 -14.20
N ALA A 385 8.03 -1.51 -15.03
CA ALA A 385 9.03 -0.44 -14.95
C ALA A 385 10.43 -0.91 -15.41
N LYS A 386 11.48 -0.81 -14.60
CA LYS A 386 12.84 -1.26 -14.95
C LYS A 386 13.23 -2.45 -14.10
N GLY A 387 14.20 -3.22 -14.56
CA GLY A 387 14.60 -4.46 -13.92
C GLY A 387 14.15 -5.64 -14.77
N ASN A 388 14.39 -6.85 -14.27
CA ASN A 388 13.93 -8.09 -14.89
C ASN A 388 12.68 -8.57 -14.15
N ASP A 389 11.51 -8.18 -14.61
CA ASP A 389 10.27 -8.46 -13.90
C ASP A 389 9.70 -9.85 -14.23
N THR A 390 8.88 -10.40 -13.35
CA THR A 390 8.08 -11.61 -13.56
C THR A 390 6.63 -11.27 -13.36
N LEU A 391 5.85 -11.28 -14.45
CA LEU A 391 4.44 -10.92 -14.48
C LEU A 391 3.61 -12.18 -14.72
N ASP A 392 2.54 -12.39 -13.95
CA ASP A 392 1.58 -13.47 -14.20
C ASP A 392 0.17 -12.90 -14.10
N GLY A 393 -0.57 -12.85 -15.21
CA GLY A 393 -1.94 -12.30 -15.21
C GLY A 393 -2.97 -13.17 -14.49
N GLY A 394 -2.71 -14.47 -14.35
CA GLY A 394 -3.70 -15.39 -13.80
C GLY A 394 -4.82 -15.70 -14.79
N ASN A 395 -6.09 -15.61 -14.34
CA ASN A 395 -7.23 -15.76 -15.24
C ASN A 395 -7.75 -14.38 -15.61
N GLY A 396 -8.15 -14.17 -16.85
CA GLY A 396 -8.66 -12.86 -17.25
C GLY A 396 -8.35 -12.59 -18.69
N THR A 397 -8.44 -11.33 -19.06
CA THR A 397 -7.77 -10.78 -20.24
C THR A 397 -6.80 -9.73 -19.75
N ASP A 398 -5.56 -10.13 -19.59
CA ASP A 398 -4.57 -9.35 -18.85
C ASP A 398 -3.68 -8.55 -19.80
N THR A 399 -3.27 -7.37 -19.36
CA THR A 399 -2.56 -6.39 -20.18
C THR A 399 -1.22 -6.02 -19.55
N MET A 400 -0.14 -6.13 -20.29
CA MET A 400 1.16 -5.58 -19.92
C MET A 400 1.39 -4.25 -20.64
N VAL A 401 1.71 -3.20 -19.91
CA VAL A 401 1.97 -1.86 -20.43
C VAL A 401 3.47 -1.62 -20.46
N LEU A 402 3.99 -1.23 -21.63
CA LEU A 402 5.41 -0.97 -21.83
C LEU A 402 5.70 0.52 -22.04
N ASP A 403 6.89 0.94 -21.59
CA ASP A 403 7.42 2.27 -21.87
C ASP A 403 7.57 2.47 -23.40
N PRO A 404 7.12 3.60 -23.97
CA PRO A 404 7.35 3.97 -25.38
C PRO A 404 8.78 3.79 -25.87
N ASP A 405 9.78 4.00 -25.01
CA ASP A 405 11.19 3.88 -25.37
C ASP A 405 11.64 2.41 -25.58
N ALA A 406 10.84 1.42 -25.14
CA ALA A 406 11.11 -0.01 -25.31
C ALA A 406 10.84 -0.52 -26.76
N LEU A 407 10.13 0.25 -27.59
CA LEU A 407 9.67 -0.16 -28.92
C LEU A 407 10.78 -0.49 -29.91
N ALA A 408 11.95 0.16 -29.83
CA ALA A 408 13.02 -0.04 -30.80
C ALA A 408 13.73 -1.40 -30.67
N SER A 409 13.48 -2.12 -29.57
CA SER A 409 14.15 -3.36 -29.18
C SER A 409 13.21 -4.51 -28.82
N LEU A 410 11.90 -4.27 -28.76
CA LEU A 410 10.94 -5.23 -28.24
C LEU A 410 10.93 -6.49 -29.09
N LYS A 411 11.42 -7.57 -28.49
CA LYS A 411 11.34 -8.92 -29.04
C LYS A 411 10.73 -9.80 -27.98
N VAL A 412 9.68 -10.51 -28.36
CA VAL A 412 9.15 -11.62 -27.57
C VAL A 412 10.05 -12.82 -27.85
N PHE A 413 10.53 -13.52 -26.83
CA PHE A 413 11.33 -14.73 -27.01
C PHE A 413 10.67 -15.92 -26.33
N LEU A 414 10.77 -17.10 -26.93
CA LEU A 414 10.67 -18.36 -26.18
C LEU A 414 12.06 -18.75 -25.71
N GLY A 415 12.26 -18.67 -24.39
CA GLY A 415 13.47 -19.18 -23.76
C GLY A 415 13.62 -20.69 -23.95
N LYS A 416 14.86 -21.19 -23.81
CA LYS A 416 15.14 -22.64 -23.79
C LYS A 416 14.37 -23.36 -22.67
N ASP A 417 14.08 -22.62 -21.60
CA ASP A 417 13.31 -23.06 -20.45
C ASP A 417 11.79 -22.81 -20.61
N GLN A 418 11.34 -22.46 -21.82
CA GLN A 418 9.93 -22.30 -22.21
C GLN A 418 9.19 -21.09 -21.60
N HIS A 419 9.91 -20.15 -20.98
CA HIS A 419 9.34 -18.88 -20.56
C HIS A 419 9.30 -17.88 -21.72
N THR A 420 8.24 -17.07 -21.74
CA THR A 420 8.15 -15.96 -22.67
C THR A 420 8.69 -14.71 -22.01
N PHE A 421 9.61 -14.00 -22.67
CA PHE A 421 10.15 -12.76 -22.12
C PHE A 421 10.31 -11.67 -23.18
N LEU A 422 10.22 -10.43 -22.72
CA LEU A 422 10.55 -9.23 -23.48
C LEU A 422 11.97 -8.82 -23.20
N THR A 423 12.65 -8.24 -24.18
CA THR A 423 13.98 -7.63 -23.95
C THR A 423 13.96 -6.17 -24.40
N ASN A 424 14.49 -5.28 -23.55
CA ASN A 424 14.64 -3.87 -23.89
C ASN A 424 16.07 -3.55 -24.40
N ALA A 425 16.29 -2.30 -24.83
CA ALA A 425 17.56 -1.88 -25.42
C ALA A 425 18.75 -1.91 -24.43
N SER A 426 18.46 -1.94 -23.13
CA SER A 426 19.44 -2.04 -22.04
C SER A 426 19.84 -3.48 -21.73
N GLY A 427 19.15 -4.48 -22.30
CA GLY A 427 19.36 -5.90 -22.04
C GLY A 427 18.65 -6.42 -20.79
N GLU A 428 17.67 -5.69 -20.27
CA GLU A 428 16.77 -6.16 -19.20
C GLU A 428 15.67 -7.05 -19.80
N HIS A 429 15.21 -8.02 -19.01
CA HIS A 429 14.33 -9.11 -19.43
C HIS A 429 13.10 -9.25 -18.54
N ASP A 430 11.91 -8.95 -19.07
CA ASP A 430 10.65 -9.18 -18.36
C ASP A 430 10.06 -10.52 -18.77
N THR A 431 9.91 -11.43 -17.82
CA THR A 431 9.22 -12.71 -18.00
C THR A 431 7.73 -12.53 -17.75
N PHE A 432 6.88 -13.05 -18.62
CA PHE A 432 5.43 -12.96 -18.44
C PHE A 432 4.70 -14.26 -18.75
N ASN A 433 3.65 -14.53 -17.98
CA ASN A 433 2.71 -15.65 -18.17
C ASN A 433 1.28 -15.13 -18.12
N SER A 434 0.37 -15.81 -18.83
CA SER A 434 -1.07 -15.48 -18.80
C SER A 434 -1.36 -14.01 -19.12
N ILE A 435 -0.67 -13.44 -20.12
CA ILE A 435 -0.89 -12.08 -20.61
C ILE A 435 -1.38 -12.16 -22.05
N GLU A 436 -2.54 -11.58 -22.33
CA GLU A 436 -3.16 -11.60 -23.66
C GLU A 436 -2.92 -10.32 -24.43
N LYS A 437 -2.54 -9.22 -23.77
CA LYS A 437 -2.35 -7.92 -24.42
C LYS A 437 -1.06 -7.25 -24.00
N VAL A 438 -0.43 -6.59 -24.97
CA VAL A 438 0.64 -5.63 -24.71
C VAL A 438 0.15 -4.26 -25.14
N GLU A 439 0.22 -3.27 -24.26
CA GLU A 439 -0.07 -1.88 -24.58
C GLU A 439 1.21 -1.06 -24.68
N ILE A 440 1.35 -0.30 -25.77
CA ILE A 440 2.50 0.57 -25.99
C ILE A 440 2.05 1.86 -26.64
N SER A 441 2.36 3.01 -26.01
CA SER A 441 1.93 4.33 -26.50
C SER A 441 0.42 4.43 -26.82
N GLY A 442 -0.42 3.75 -26.02
CA GLY A 442 -1.87 3.70 -26.21
C GLY A 442 -2.35 2.78 -27.35
N GLN A 443 -1.47 2.00 -27.98
CA GLN A 443 -1.85 0.94 -28.91
C GLN A 443 -1.82 -0.41 -28.20
N SER A 444 -2.92 -1.17 -28.31
CA SER A 444 -3.01 -2.53 -27.76
C SER A 444 -2.74 -3.56 -28.86
N ILE A 445 -1.80 -4.46 -28.58
CA ILE A 445 -1.42 -5.60 -29.42
C ILE A 445 -1.90 -6.87 -28.73
N ASP A 446 -2.69 -7.67 -29.42
CA ASP A 446 -3.13 -8.98 -28.94
C ASP A 446 -1.99 -9.99 -29.09
N ILE A 447 -1.62 -10.61 -27.97
CA ILE A 447 -0.60 -11.65 -27.87
C ILE A 447 -1.14 -12.92 -27.22
N GLY A 448 -2.47 -13.10 -27.14
CA GLY A 448 -3.10 -14.25 -26.48
C GLY A 448 -2.75 -15.61 -27.10
N PHE A 449 -2.18 -15.62 -28.30
CA PHE A 449 -1.62 -16.83 -28.90
C PHE A 449 -0.44 -17.42 -28.11
N LEU A 450 0.20 -16.64 -27.23
CA LEU A 450 1.30 -17.07 -26.37
C LEU A 450 0.85 -17.96 -25.21
N ALA A 451 -0.46 -18.05 -24.93
CA ALA A 451 -1.01 -18.98 -23.93
C ALA A 451 -1.03 -20.45 -24.39
N GLN A 452 -0.55 -20.76 -25.60
CA GLN A 452 -0.47 -22.13 -26.11
C GLN A 452 0.64 -22.94 -25.43
N PRO A 453 0.55 -24.28 -25.39
CA PRO A 453 1.63 -25.12 -24.85
C PRO A 453 2.99 -24.81 -25.52
N ALA A 454 4.03 -24.73 -24.70
CA ALA A 454 5.44 -24.58 -25.07
C ALA A 454 5.85 -25.32 -26.37
N ALA A 455 5.52 -26.60 -26.48
CA ALA A 455 5.84 -27.42 -27.66
C ALA A 455 5.18 -26.91 -28.95
N ASN A 456 3.98 -26.34 -28.86
CA ASN A 456 3.30 -25.76 -30.02
C ASN A 456 3.96 -24.45 -30.44
N LEU A 457 4.32 -23.60 -29.48
CA LEU A 457 5.02 -22.34 -29.75
C LEU A 457 6.40 -22.60 -30.38
N GLN A 458 7.14 -23.61 -29.88
CA GLN A 458 8.40 -24.09 -30.49
C GLN A 458 8.20 -24.52 -31.94
N ASN A 459 7.23 -25.41 -32.19
CA ASN A 459 6.98 -25.90 -33.55
C ASN A 459 6.59 -24.75 -34.50
N ILE A 460 5.80 -23.78 -34.04
CA ILE A 460 5.39 -22.62 -34.84
C ILE A 460 6.59 -21.77 -35.23
N GLY A 461 7.46 -21.42 -34.27
CA GLY A 461 8.61 -20.59 -34.61
C GLY A 461 9.62 -21.33 -35.49
N VAL A 462 9.88 -22.62 -35.26
CA VAL A 462 10.73 -23.43 -36.16
C VAL A 462 10.10 -23.53 -37.56
N LEU A 463 8.78 -23.69 -37.67
CA LEU A 463 8.07 -23.68 -38.95
C LEU A 463 8.22 -22.34 -39.67
N SER A 464 8.09 -21.22 -38.96
CA SER A 464 8.25 -19.89 -39.54
C SER A 464 9.67 -19.69 -40.07
N THR A 465 10.69 -20.09 -39.30
CA THR A 465 12.09 -20.06 -39.76
C THR A 465 12.26 -20.94 -40.99
N LEU A 466 11.77 -22.18 -40.94
CA LEU A 466 11.96 -23.16 -42.00
C LEU A 466 11.28 -22.76 -43.33
N LEU A 467 10.08 -22.20 -43.26
CA LEU A 467 9.31 -21.83 -44.45
C LEU A 467 9.70 -20.44 -44.95
N PHE A 468 9.87 -19.46 -44.06
CA PHE A 468 9.94 -18.05 -44.44
C PHE A 468 11.23 -17.34 -44.05
N ASN A 469 12.16 -18.01 -43.35
CA ASN A 469 13.42 -17.44 -42.88
C ASN A 469 13.24 -16.16 -42.04
N GLN A 470 12.23 -16.17 -41.17
CA GLN A 470 11.91 -15.08 -40.26
C GLN A 470 11.36 -15.64 -38.95
N GLY A 471 11.43 -14.85 -37.86
CA GLY A 471 10.62 -15.10 -36.66
C GLY A 471 9.13 -15.17 -37.03
N PRO A 472 8.26 -15.75 -36.19
CA PRO A 472 6.84 -15.80 -36.48
C PRO A 472 6.30 -14.39 -36.80
N GLY A 473 5.81 -14.24 -38.03
CA GLY A 473 5.17 -13.01 -38.50
C GLY A 473 3.91 -13.31 -39.29
N ILE A 474 2.76 -12.95 -38.68
CA ILE A 474 1.46 -12.40 -39.17
C ILE A 474 0.37 -12.94 -38.22
N ASP A 475 0.19 -12.36 -37.03
CA ASP A 475 -0.85 -12.70 -36.05
C ASP A 475 -1.25 -14.19 -35.91
N ALA A 476 -0.43 -15.26 -36.10
CA ALA A 476 1.01 -15.40 -36.40
C ALA A 476 1.38 -16.53 -37.44
N LEU A 477 0.83 -16.60 -38.68
CA LEU A 477 0.29 -17.82 -39.40
C LEU A 477 -1.10 -18.26 -38.85
N SER A 478 -1.56 -17.36 -37.98
CA SER A 478 -2.83 -17.06 -37.33
C SER A 478 -3.52 -18.09 -36.47
N SER A 479 -3.40 -17.92 -35.15
CA SER A 479 -4.43 -18.03 -34.07
C SER A 479 -5.52 -19.11 -34.08
N LEU A 480 -5.55 -20.01 -35.05
CA LEU A 480 -4.77 -21.23 -35.00
C LEU A 480 -5.19 -22.07 -36.22
N ALA A 481 -4.30 -22.94 -36.66
CA ALA A 481 -4.68 -24.28 -37.08
C ALA A 481 -5.53 -25.01 -35.98
N ALA A 482 -6.72 -24.51 -35.63
CA ALA A 482 -7.40 -24.70 -34.35
C ALA A 482 -7.52 -26.18 -33.95
N ASN A 483 -6.79 -26.57 -32.91
CA ASN A 483 -6.76 -27.90 -32.27
C ASN A 483 -6.04 -29.05 -33.01
N ALA A 484 -4.78 -28.89 -33.41
CA ALA A 484 -3.93 -30.05 -33.68
C ALA A 484 -3.36 -30.61 -32.37
N GLY A 485 -3.72 -31.85 -32.01
CA GLY A 485 -3.20 -32.53 -30.82
C GLY A 485 -1.75 -33.03 -30.92
N ASP A 486 -1.12 -32.94 -32.10
CA ASP A 486 0.26 -33.37 -32.36
C ASP A 486 0.97 -32.52 -33.45
N ALA A 487 2.29 -32.68 -33.58
CA ALA A 487 3.11 -31.95 -34.55
C ALA A 487 2.71 -32.19 -36.01
N LYS A 488 2.18 -33.38 -36.33
CA LYS A 488 1.74 -33.74 -37.68
C LYS A 488 0.49 -32.96 -38.08
N GLY A 489 -0.49 -32.86 -37.18
CA GLY A 489 -1.70 -32.06 -37.38
C GLY A 489 -1.36 -30.58 -37.59
N LEU A 490 -0.41 -30.06 -36.81
CA LEU A 490 0.04 -28.67 -36.94
C LEU A 490 0.65 -28.40 -38.32
N VAL A 491 1.61 -29.23 -38.76
CA VAL A 491 2.27 -29.08 -40.07
C VAL A 491 1.24 -29.12 -41.21
N ASN A 492 0.29 -30.06 -41.16
CA ASN A 492 -0.74 -30.17 -42.20
C ASN A 492 -1.61 -28.92 -42.29
N ASN A 493 -2.03 -28.39 -41.13
CA ASN A 493 -2.86 -27.20 -41.08
C ASN A 493 -2.08 -25.96 -41.57
N VAL A 494 -0.81 -25.80 -41.18
CA VAL A 494 0.05 -24.71 -41.66
C VAL A 494 0.27 -24.79 -43.18
N MET A 495 0.60 -25.97 -43.71
CA MET A 495 0.77 -26.18 -45.15
C MET A 495 -0.51 -25.94 -45.96
N SER A 496 -1.68 -25.93 -45.30
CA SER A 496 -2.96 -25.66 -45.95
C SER A 496 -3.30 -24.17 -46.07
N LEU A 497 -2.61 -23.31 -45.33
CA LEU A 497 -2.84 -21.86 -45.29
C LEU A 497 -2.62 -21.24 -46.67
N GLY A 498 -3.50 -20.30 -47.05
CA GLY A 498 -3.45 -19.64 -48.35
C GLY A 498 -2.11 -18.94 -48.63
N VAL A 499 -1.50 -18.36 -47.58
CA VAL A 499 -0.19 -17.71 -47.66
C VAL A 499 0.94 -18.71 -47.95
N VAL A 500 0.92 -19.90 -47.34
CA VAL A 500 1.92 -20.95 -47.54
C VAL A 500 1.78 -21.56 -48.94
N LYS A 501 0.55 -21.90 -49.34
CA LYS A 501 0.28 -22.41 -50.70
C LYS A 501 0.74 -21.44 -51.79
N SER A 502 0.40 -20.16 -51.64
CA SER A 502 0.80 -19.13 -52.60
C SER A 502 2.32 -18.99 -52.70
N ALA A 503 3.06 -19.22 -51.61
CA ALA A 503 4.51 -19.17 -51.60
C ALA A 503 5.16 -20.37 -52.28
N PHE A 504 4.62 -21.58 -52.12
CA PHE A 504 5.35 -22.81 -52.49
C PHE A 504 4.74 -23.63 -53.64
N ASP A 505 3.44 -23.51 -53.96
CA ASP A 505 2.78 -24.40 -54.94
C ASP A 505 3.37 -24.28 -56.36
N GLY A 506 3.94 -23.12 -56.71
CA GLY A 506 4.61 -22.90 -57.99
C GLY A 506 6.03 -23.46 -58.10
N MET A 507 6.61 -23.97 -57.00
CA MET A 507 7.99 -24.47 -56.96
C MET A 507 8.07 -25.93 -57.42
N SER A 508 9.18 -26.34 -58.04
CA SER A 508 9.54 -27.75 -58.21
C SER A 508 10.00 -28.37 -56.88
N ASN A 509 10.07 -29.70 -56.78
CA ASN A 509 10.57 -30.39 -55.58
C ASN A 509 12.00 -29.98 -55.21
N ALA A 510 12.88 -29.80 -56.21
CA ALA A 510 14.25 -29.34 -55.97
C ALA A 510 14.31 -27.90 -55.46
N GLN A 511 13.44 -27.01 -55.97
CA GLN A 511 13.34 -25.63 -55.49
C GLN A 511 12.79 -25.59 -54.07
N PHE A 512 11.74 -26.36 -53.78
CA PHE A 512 11.15 -26.44 -52.44
C PHE A 512 12.15 -27.00 -51.41
N ALA A 513 12.84 -28.10 -51.74
CA ALA A 513 13.89 -28.69 -50.89
C ALA A 513 15.04 -27.71 -50.64
N SER A 514 15.50 -27.00 -51.68
CA SER A 514 16.55 -26.00 -51.52
C SER A 514 16.11 -24.85 -50.62
N THR A 515 14.88 -24.36 -50.75
CA THR A 515 14.35 -23.30 -49.89
C THR A 515 14.29 -23.74 -48.43
N LEU A 516 13.72 -24.92 -48.15
CA LEU A 516 13.64 -25.44 -46.77
C LEU A 516 15.01 -25.57 -46.12
N VAL A 517 15.97 -26.19 -46.81
CA VAL A 517 17.30 -26.45 -46.22
C VAL A 517 18.06 -25.13 -45.99
N ASN A 518 18.01 -24.22 -46.96
CA ASN A 518 18.69 -22.92 -46.83
C ASN A 518 18.11 -22.09 -45.70
N ASN A 519 16.79 -22.07 -45.56
CA ASN A 519 16.10 -21.34 -44.49
C ASN A 519 16.35 -22.00 -43.13
N GLY A 520 16.19 -23.33 -43.04
CA GLY A 520 16.27 -24.06 -41.79
C GLY A 520 17.67 -24.16 -41.21
N LEU A 521 18.72 -24.23 -42.04
CA LEU A 521 20.11 -24.33 -41.57
C LEU A 521 20.86 -23.00 -41.64
N GLY A 522 20.31 -21.98 -42.31
CA GLY A 522 20.99 -20.73 -42.63
C GLY A 522 22.19 -20.90 -43.58
N ILE A 523 22.37 -22.09 -44.16
CA ILE A 523 23.49 -22.44 -45.05
C ILE A 523 23.02 -23.30 -46.23
N ALA A 524 23.75 -23.22 -47.35
CA ALA A 524 23.49 -24.03 -48.53
C ALA A 524 24.20 -25.40 -48.45
N ASP A 525 23.61 -26.37 -47.73
CA ASP A 525 24.10 -27.75 -47.64
C ASP A 525 23.59 -28.60 -48.82
N GLN A 526 24.44 -28.83 -49.82
CA GLN A 526 24.09 -29.60 -51.01
C GLN A 526 23.76 -31.07 -50.73
N GLY A 527 24.31 -31.65 -49.65
CA GLY A 527 24.00 -33.01 -49.24
C GLY A 527 22.59 -33.11 -48.66
N ALA A 528 22.23 -32.17 -47.79
CA ALA A 528 20.88 -32.07 -47.24
C ALA A 528 19.83 -31.74 -48.31
N ILE A 529 20.16 -30.86 -49.28
CA ILE A 529 19.29 -30.54 -50.42
C ILE A 529 19.06 -31.78 -51.30
N GLY A 530 20.11 -32.56 -51.57
CA GLY A 530 20.02 -33.81 -52.32
C GLY A 530 19.10 -34.81 -51.63
N PHE A 531 19.29 -35.04 -50.34
CA PHE A 531 18.43 -35.90 -49.53
C PHE A 531 16.96 -35.44 -49.54
N ALA A 532 16.71 -34.16 -49.29
CA ALA A 532 15.35 -33.61 -49.26
C ALA A 532 14.66 -33.71 -50.63
N THR A 533 15.40 -33.53 -51.73
CA THR A 533 14.89 -33.69 -53.09
C THR A 533 14.52 -35.14 -53.38
N ASP A 534 15.38 -36.09 -53.00
CA ASP A 534 15.12 -37.52 -53.16
C ASP A 534 13.94 -37.99 -52.30
N TYR A 535 13.82 -37.45 -51.08
CA TYR A 535 12.71 -37.74 -50.18
C TYR A 535 11.35 -37.37 -50.80
N LEU A 536 11.26 -36.20 -51.44
CA LEU A 536 10.06 -35.72 -52.12
C LEU A 536 9.65 -36.53 -53.37
N ASN A 537 10.51 -37.43 -53.85
CA ASN A 537 10.13 -38.37 -54.91
C ASN A 537 9.19 -39.48 -54.41
N THR A 538 9.16 -39.72 -53.09
CA THR A 538 8.37 -40.79 -52.45
C THR A 538 7.45 -40.30 -51.34
N HIS A 539 7.59 -39.05 -50.89
CA HIS A 539 6.83 -38.45 -49.79
C HIS A 539 6.28 -37.06 -50.17
N SER A 540 5.28 -36.62 -49.43
CA SER A 540 4.68 -35.29 -49.57
C SER A 540 5.57 -34.18 -49.00
N ARG A 541 5.27 -32.94 -49.40
CA ARG A 541 5.93 -31.75 -48.83
C ARG A 541 5.68 -31.59 -47.33
N ALA A 542 4.48 -31.93 -46.86
CA ALA A 542 4.14 -31.89 -45.43
C ALA A 542 4.99 -32.90 -44.62
N GLU A 543 5.26 -34.08 -45.17
CA GLU A 543 6.14 -35.06 -44.52
C GLU A 543 7.60 -34.56 -44.46
N LEU A 544 8.10 -33.91 -45.52
CA LEU A 544 9.44 -33.30 -45.48
C LEU A 544 9.51 -32.18 -44.43
N VAL A 545 8.49 -31.32 -44.36
CA VAL A 545 8.43 -30.24 -43.36
C VAL A 545 8.38 -30.82 -41.94
N LEU A 546 7.62 -31.90 -41.71
CA LEU A 546 7.57 -32.60 -40.43
C LEU A 546 8.95 -33.15 -40.01
N VAL A 547 9.71 -33.70 -40.96
CA VAL A 547 11.11 -34.12 -40.72
C VAL A 547 11.98 -32.91 -40.37
N GLY A 548 11.80 -31.80 -41.08
CA GLY A 548 12.57 -30.57 -40.86
C GLY A 548 12.39 -29.97 -39.47
N ILE A 549 11.16 -29.90 -38.95
CA ILE A 549 10.89 -29.32 -37.62
C ILE A 549 11.39 -30.19 -36.46
N GLN A 550 11.66 -31.47 -36.71
CA GLN A 550 12.23 -32.41 -35.73
C GLN A 550 13.75 -32.56 -35.89
N TYR A 551 14.35 -31.92 -36.89
CA TYR A 551 15.77 -32.05 -37.15
C TYR A 551 16.57 -31.09 -36.27
N GLU A 552 17.30 -31.63 -35.31
CA GLU A 552 18.07 -30.89 -34.29
C GLU A 552 18.87 -29.70 -34.83
N PRO A 553 19.63 -29.80 -35.95
CA PRO A 553 20.34 -28.64 -36.50
C PRO A 553 19.43 -27.49 -36.94
N ILE A 554 18.23 -27.78 -37.45
CA ILE A 554 17.25 -26.75 -37.82
C ILE A 554 16.65 -26.12 -36.55
N VAL A 555 16.32 -26.94 -35.55
CA VAL A 555 15.82 -26.45 -34.26
C VAL A 555 16.86 -25.53 -33.59
N ALA A 556 18.12 -25.97 -33.56
CA ALA A 556 19.22 -25.18 -33.00
C ALA A 556 19.46 -23.87 -33.75
N HIS A 557 19.32 -23.87 -35.09
CA HIS A 557 19.42 -22.65 -35.89
C HIS A 557 18.30 -21.67 -35.57
N ALA A 558 17.06 -22.16 -35.44
CA ALA A 558 15.89 -21.33 -35.17
C ALA A 558 15.94 -20.65 -33.79
N PHE A 559 16.45 -21.33 -32.74
CA PHE A 559 16.50 -20.80 -31.37
C PHE A 559 17.69 -19.87 -31.07
N GLY A 560 18.69 -19.76 -31.94
CA GLY A 560 19.86 -18.89 -31.70
C GLY A 560 20.52 -19.06 -30.32
N ALA A 561 21.20 -18.02 -29.84
CA ALA A 561 21.81 -18.01 -28.50
C ALA A 561 20.76 -17.74 -27.40
N ASP A 562 19.88 -16.78 -27.66
CA ASP A 562 18.98 -16.17 -26.67
C ASP A 562 17.56 -16.76 -26.67
N GLY A 563 17.24 -17.65 -27.60
CA GLY A 563 15.90 -18.23 -27.76
C GLY A 563 15.27 -17.87 -29.10
N LEU A 564 14.06 -18.40 -29.32
CA LEU A 564 13.33 -18.21 -30.57
C LEU A 564 12.59 -16.86 -30.51
N ALA A 565 13.04 -15.89 -31.31
CA ALA A 565 12.36 -14.60 -31.43
C ALA A 565 10.98 -14.79 -32.09
N LEU A 566 9.93 -14.31 -31.41
CA LEU A 566 8.53 -14.51 -31.73
C LEU A 566 7.84 -13.33 -32.42
N ILE A 567 8.43 -12.13 -32.39
CA ILE A 567 7.92 -10.91 -33.02
C ILE A 567 9.07 -10.13 -33.65
#